data_AF-A0A7K2JHJ1-F1
#
_entry.id   AF-A0A7K2JHJ1-F1
#
_cell.length_a   1.000
_cell.length_b   1.000
_cell.length_c   1.000
_cell.angle_alpha   90.00
_cell.angle_beta   90.00
_cell.angle_gamma   90.00
#
_symmetry.space_group_name_H-M   'P 1'
#
loop_
_entity.id
_entity.type
_entity.pdbx_description
1 polymer ?
#
loop_
_entity_poly.entity_id
_entity_poly.type
_entity_poly.pdbx_seq_one_letter_code
_entity_poly.pdbx_strand_id
1 'polypeptide(L)' 'MASGTVKWFNSEKGFGFIAQDGGGPDVFAHYSNINASGYRELQEGQAVTFDITQGQKG' A
#
# COMPACT_ATOMS: atom_id res chain seq x y z
N MET A 1 1.32 5.68 -11.98
CA MET A 1 0.63 4.43 -11.60
C MET A 1 1.58 3.26 -11.70
N ALA A 2 2.07 2.83 -10.54
CA ALA A 2 2.78 1.57 -10.35
C ALA A 2 1.78 0.49 -9.88
N SER A 3 2.13 -0.78 -10.06
CA SER A 3 1.38 -1.91 -9.55
C SER A 3 2.23 -2.72 -8.57
N GLY A 4 1.54 -3.47 -7.71
CA GLY A 4 2.18 -4.30 -6.72
C GLY A 4 1.21 -5.17 -5.96
N THR A 5 1.77 -5.97 -5.07
CA THR A 5 1.03 -6.89 -4.21
C THR A 5 1.21 -6.47 -2.75
N VAL A 6 0.12 -6.39 -2.00
CA VAL A 6 0.15 -6.07 -0.58
C VAL A 6 0.91 -7.16 0.16
N LYS A 7 2.05 -6.80 0.73
CA LYS A 7 2.91 -7.75 1.45
C LYS A 7 2.37 -8.04 2.84
N TRP A 8 1.84 -7.01 3.49
CA TRP A 8 1.07 -7.10 4.72
C TRP A 8 0.40 -5.76 4.99
N PHE A 9 -0.71 -5.79 5.72
CA PHE A 9 -1.38 -4.59 6.19
C PHE A 9 -1.99 -4.85 7.56
N ASN A 10 -1.79 -3.93 8.51
CA ASN A 10 -2.40 -4.01 9.82
C ASN A 10 -3.57 -3.01 9.87
N SER A 11 -4.80 -3.53 9.77
CA SER A 11 -6.02 -2.72 9.79
C SER A 11 -6.25 -2.01 11.13
N GLU A 12 -5.76 -2.55 12.25
CA GLU A 12 -5.88 -1.90 13.57
C GLU A 12 -4.97 -0.67 13.68
N LYS A 13 -3.76 -0.76 13.12
CA LYS A 13 -2.79 0.34 13.10
C LYS A 13 -2.95 1.28 11.89
N GLY A 14 -3.66 0.83 10.85
CA GLY A 14 -3.93 1.60 9.64
C GLY A 14 -2.74 1.75 8.68
N PHE A 15 -1.77 0.83 8.71
CA PHE A 15 -0.63 0.88 7.78
C PHE A 15 -0.10 -0.50 7.41
N GLY A 16 0.65 -0.54 6.31
CA GLY A 16 1.28 -1.74 5.77
C GLY A 16 2.32 -1.44 4.71
N PHE A 17 2.68 -2.46 3.95
CA PHE A 17 3.63 -2.35 2.85
C PHE A 17 3.15 -3.12 1.62
N ILE A 18 3.51 -2.60 0.46
CA ILE A 18 3.20 -3.15 -0.86
C ILE A 18 4.52 -3.48 -1.56
N ALA A 19 4.68 -4.72 -2.01
CA ALA A 19 5.79 -5.13 -2.86
C ALA A 19 5.51 -4.67 -4.30
N GLN A 20 6.45 -3.95 -4.92
CA GLN A 20 6.31 -3.49 -6.30
C GLN A 20 6.57 -4.62 -7.29
N ASP A 21 5.76 -4.74 -8.33
CA ASP A 21 5.97 -5.77 -9.36
C ASP A 21 7.27 -5.54 -10.17
N GLY A 22 7.73 -4.28 -10.23
CA GLY A 22 8.96 -3.89 -10.92
C GLY A 22 10.27 -4.22 -10.17
N GLY A 23 10.19 -4.92 -9.03
CA GLY A 23 11.37 -5.28 -8.23
C GLY A 23 12.01 -4.11 -7.46
N GLY A 24 11.27 -3.01 -7.27
CA GLY A 24 11.67 -1.85 -6.47
C GLY A 24 11.52 -2.07 -4.96
N PRO A 25 11.88 -1.08 -4.14
CA PRO A 25 11.71 -1.16 -2.69
C PRO A 25 10.23 -1.30 -2.29
N ASP A 26 9.97 -1.92 -1.14
CA ASP A 26 8.62 -2.00 -0.59
C ASP A 26 8.04 -0.58 -0.38
N VAL A 27 6.80 -0.37 -0.83
CA VAL A 27 6.11 0.92 -0.75
C VAL A 27 5.28 0.96 0.52
N PHE A 28 5.51 1.98 1.33
CA PHE A 28 4.70 2.20 2.53
C PHE A 28 3.27 2.61 2.15
N ALA A 29 2.28 1.94 2.74
CA ALA A 29 0.86 2.22 2.53
C ALA A 29 0.21 2.64 3.85
N HIS A 30 -0.47 3.80 3.85
CA HIS A 30 -1.21 4.32 5.00
C HIS A 30 -2.69 4.43 4.65
N TYR A 31 -3.58 4.10 5.60
CA TYR A 31 -5.03 4.06 5.38
C TYR A 31 -5.61 5.41 4.89
N SER A 32 -4.98 6.54 5.25
CA SER A 32 -5.41 7.86 4.80
C SER A 32 -5.39 8.01 3.28
N ASN A 33 -4.52 7.26 2.60
CA ASN A 33 -4.27 7.34 1.17
C ASN A 33 -4.96 6.23 0.37
N ILE A 34 -5.71 5.33 1.05
CA ILE A 34 -6.50 4.31 0.38
C ILE A 34 -7.77 4.96 -0.15
N ASN A 35 -7.92 4.95 -1.47
CA ASN A 35 -9.11 5.44 -2.15
C ASN A 35 -10.20 4.35 -2.13
N ALA A 36 -10.82 4.17 -0.97
CA ALA A 36 -11.96 3.27 -0.79
C ALA A 36 -13.09 3.99 -0.03
N SER A 37 -14.33 3.77 -0.46
CA SER A 37 -15.53 4.23 0.23
C SER A 37 -15.89 3.20 1.31
N GLY A 38 -15.69 3.57 2.59
CA GLY A 38 -15.94 2.70 3.75
C GLY A 38 -14.67 2.41 4.54
N TYR A 39 -14.51 1.16 4.97
CA TYR A 39 -13.35 0.73 5.75
C TYR A 39 -12.11 0.68 4.86
N ARG A 40 -11.10 1.50 5.18
CA ARG A 40 -9.90 1.70 4.37
C ARG A 40 -8.82 0.71 4.78
N GLU A 41 -8.94 -0.52 4.30
CA GLU A 41 -7.96 -1.58 4.54
C GLU A 41 -7.45 -2.23 3.25
N LEU A 42 -6.33 -2.93 3.37
CA LEU A 42 -5.74 -3.77 2.34
C LEU A 42 -5.62 -5.20 2.86
N GLN A 43 -5.80 -6.18 1.99
CA GLN A 43 -5.61 -7.59 2.34
C GLN A 43 -4.23 -8.07 1.87
N GLU A 44 -3.55 -8.88 2.68
CA GLU A 44 -2.30 -9.52 2.26
C GLU A 44 -2.52 -10.36 0.99
N GLY A 45 -1.59 -10.23 0.03
CA GLY A 45 -1.69 -10.87 -1.29
C GLY A 45 -2.60 -10.15 -2.28
N GLN A 46 -3.28 -9.06 -1.88
CA GLN A 46 -4.13 -8.29 -2.78
C GLN A 46 -3.29 -7.53 -3.81
N ALA A 47 -3.67 -7.64 -5.09
CA ALA A 47 -3.11 -6.82 -6.16
C ALA A 47 -3.68 -5.40 -6.09
N VAL A 48 -2.81 -4.40 -6.15
CA VAL A 48 -3.16 -2.99 -6.02
C VAL A 48 -2.41 -2.14 -7.05
N THR A 49 -3.03 -1.03 -7.42
CA THR A 49 -2.42 0.02 -8.24
C THR A 49 -2.32 1.29 -7.41
N PHE A 50 -1.18 1.97 -7.46
CA PHE A 50 -0.89 3.12 -6.61
C PHE A 50 0.03 4.10 -7.32
N ASP A 51 0.06 5.33 -6.83
CA ASP A 51 1.06 6.31 -7.21
C ASP A 51 2.11 6.41 -6.10
N ILE A 52 3.38 6.28 -6.50
CA ILE A 52 4.50 6.42 -5.57
C ILE A 52 4.79 7.91 -5.42
N THR A 53 4.66 8.41 -4.20
CA THR A 53 5.05 9.77 -3.83
C THR A 53 6.25 9.67 -2.91
N GLN A 54 7.27 10.50 -3.11
CA GLN A 54 8.42 10.54 -2.21
C GLN A 54 8.00 11.24 -0.91
N GLY A 55 7.71 10.46 0.12
CA GLY A 55 7.28 10.96 1.43
C GLY A 55 8.47 11.18 2.36
N GLN A 56 8.25 11.81 3.52
CA GLN A 56 9.30 11.97 4.55
C GLN A 56 9.85 10.62 5.07
N LYS A 57 9.20 9.50 4.76
CA LYS A 57 9.59 8.15 5.19
C LYS A 57 10.12 7.25 4.07
N GLY A 58 10.36 7.79 2.87
CA GLY A 58 10.77 7.05 1.67
C GLY A 58 10.06 7.51 0.42
#